data_AF-A0A941Q017-F1
#
_entry.id   AF-A0A941Q017-F1
#
_cell.length_a   1.000
_cell.length_b   1.000
_cell.length_c   1.000
_cell.angle_alpha   90.00
_cell.angle_beta   90.00
_cell.angle_gamma   90.00
#
_symmetry.space_group_name_H-M   'P 1'
#
loop_
_entity.id
_entity.type
_entity.pdbx_description
1 polymer ?
#
loop_
_entity_poly.entity_id
_entity_poly.type
_entity_poly.pdbx_seq_one_letter_code
_entity_poly.pdbx_strand_id
1 'polypeptide(L)'
;GFVFSSNRQGLTKTVQGNQTFYALDEYERERVLQLHTMDKDGGAITQISVNASHDRNPVVRSNGEIMFSRWEHAGIRNRFAIFRVKPDGTDMFVLYGAQSPGNSFLHPREM
;
A
#
# COMPACT_ATOMS: atom_id res chain seq x y z
N GLY A 1 -0.53 10.27 14.50
CA GLY A 1 0.54 9.98 13.53
C GLY A 1 0.04 10.24 12.14
N PHE A 2 0.80 9.84 11.13
CA PHE A 2 0.43 10.00 9.73
C PHE A 2 0.48 8.66 9.00
N VAL A 3 -0.27 8.55 7.91
CA VAL A 3 -0.17 7.45 6.94
C VAL A 3 0.12 8.03 5.57
N PHE A 4 0.99 7.39 4.81
CA PHE A 4 1.37 7.85 3.47
C PHE A 4 1.84 6.68 2.59
N SER A 5 1.75 6.88 1.28
CA SER A 5 2.34 5.98 0.29
C SER A 5 3.76 6.44 -0.03
N SER A 6 4.71 5.50 -0.07
CA SER A 6 6.11 5.82 -0.37
C SER A 6 6.85 4.62 -0.95
N ASN A 7 7.94 4.91 -1.66
CA ASN A 7 8.87 3.92 -2.21
C ASN A 7 10.11 3.73 -1.30
N ARG A 8 10.08 4.22 -0.06
CA ARG A 8 11.10 4.04 0.99
C ARG A 8 11.02 2.65 1.62
N GLN A 9 11.12 1.62 0.78
CA GLN A 9 10.91 0.24 1.20
C GLN A 9 11.94 -0.18 2.27
N GLY A 10 11.41 -0.60 3.42
CA GLY A 10 12.17 -1.19 4.51
C GLY A 10 12.07 -2.71 4.53
N LEU A 11 10.84 -3.25 4.35
CA LEU A 11 10.52 -4.67 4.43
C LEU A 11 10.66 -5.40 3.10
N THR A 12 10.42 -4.71 1.98
CA THR A 12 10.40 -5.30 0.63
C THR A 12 11.67 -5.00 -0.16
N LYS A 13 12.75 -4.59 0.51
CA LYS A 13 14.08 -4.46 -0.10
C LYS A 13 14.95 -5.66 0.27
N THR A 14 15.91 -5.94 -0.60
CA THR A 14 16.92 -6.98 -0.39
C THR A 14 18.30 -6.32 -0.40
N VAL A 15 19.15 -6.66 0.57
CA VAL A 15 20.55 -6.22 0.61
C VAL A 15 21.42 -7.42 0.30
N GLN A 16 22.22 -7.34 -0.77
CA GLN A 16 23.21 -8.36 -1.13
C GLN A 16 24.57 -7.69 -1.31
N GLY A 17 25.52 -8.02 -0.43
CA GLY A 17 26.80 -7.32 -0.35
C GLY A 17 26.60 -5.82 -0.10
N ASN A 18 27.19 -4.98 -0.95
CA ASN A 18 27.06 -3.52 -0.88
C ASN A 18 25.94 -2.95 -1.75
N GLN A 19 25.09 -3.81 -2.32
CA GLN A 19 23.98 -3.39 -3.19
C GLN A 19 22.64 -3.56 -2.48
N THR A 20 21.76 -2.58 -2.67
CA THR A 20 20.36 -2.64 -2.21
C THR A 20 19.44 -2.73 -3.43
N PHE A 21 18.63 -3.78 -3.47
CA PHE A 21 17.60 -4.03 -4.46
C PHE A 21 16.24 -3.69 -3.85
N TYR A 22 15.41 -2.99 -4.61
CA TYR A 22 14.06 -2.61 -4.20
C TYR A 22 13.04 -3.37 -5.02
N ALA A 23 11.91 -3.75 -4.43
CA ALA A 23 10.81 -4.33 -5.17
C ALA A 23 10.29 -3.34 -6.23
N LEU A 24 10.17 -3.84 -7.46
CA LEU A 24 9.55 -3.15 -8.58
C LEU A 24 8.14 -3.68 -8.78
N ASP A 25 7.31 -2.93 -9.50
CA ASP A 25 5.99 -3.41 -9.90
C ASP A 25 6.10 -4.68 -10.75
N GLU A 26 5.01 -5.40 -10.94
CA GLU A 26 5.01 -6.67 -11.66
C GLU A 26 5.41 -6.55 -13.15
N TYR A 27 5.53 -5.33 -13.68
CA TYR A 27 6.08 -5.06 -15.01
C TYR A 27 7.54 -4.57 -14.98
N GLU A 28 8.17 -4.52 -13.81
CA GLU A 28 9.53 -4.04 -13.56
C GLU A 28 9.79 -2.59 -14.00
N ARG A 29 8.74 -1.75 -14.00
CA ARG A 29 8.82 -0.37 -14.52
C ARG A 29 9.25 0.62 -13.46
N GLU A 30 8.67 0.52 -12.28
CA GLU A 30 8.91 1.48 -11.21
C GLU A 30 8.98 0.83 -9.83
N ARG A 31 9.64 1.52 -8.89
CA ARG A 31 9.69 1.07 -7.51
C ARG A 31 8.31 1.15 -6.90
N VAL A 32 7.88 0.05 -6.28
CA VAL A 32 6.54 -0.06 -5.72
C VAL A 32 6.31 0.95 -4.60
N LEU A 33 5.11 1.54 -4.60
CA LEU A 33 4.60 2.39 -3.54
C LEU A 33 3.87 1.53 -2.52
N GLN A 34 4.33 1.55 -1.27
CA GLN A 34 3.73 0.84 -0.15
C GLN A 34 3.23 1.83 0.91
N LEU A 35 2.32 1.38 1.76
CA LEU A 35 1.84 2.13 2.91
C LEU A 35 2.88 2.15 4.02
N HIS A 36 3.02 3.34 4.60
CA HIS A 36 3.85 3.61 5.74
C HIS A 36 3.05 4.39 6.78
N THR A 37 3.35 4.14 8.05
CA THR A 37 2.90 4.98 9.17
C THR A 37 4.09 5.68 9.80
N MET A 38 3.84 6.81 10.45
CA MET A 38 4.85 7.55 11.22
C MET A 38 4.21 8.24 12.42
N ASP A 39 5.02 8.55 13.44
CA ASP A 39 4.55 9.29 14.61
C ASP A 39 4.19 10.75 14.27
N LYS A 40 3.64 11.48 15.23
CA LYS A 40 3.18 12.88 15.03
C LYS A 40 4.33 13.87 14.81
N ASP A 41 5.55 13.50 15.19
CA ASP A 41 6.75 14.33 15.09
C ASP A 41 7.56 13.99 13.81
N GLY A 42 7.04 13.06 12.98
CA GLY A 42 7.64 12.64 11.72
C GLY A 42 8.67 11.51 11.83
N GLY A 43 8.84 10.94 13.03
CA GLY A 43 9.71 9.82 13.31
C GLY A 43 9.03 8.44 13.18
N ALA A 44 9.75 7.40 13.60
CA ALA A 44 9.25 6.02 13.70
C ALA A 44 8.54 5.48 12.42
N ILE A 45 9.09 5.81 11.25
CA ILE A 45 8.53 5.35 9.96
C ILE A 45 8.52 3.82 9.92
N THR A 46 7.33 3.24 9.74
CA THR A 46 7.12 1.79 9.63
C THR A 46 6.39 1.47 8.35
N GLN A 47 6.93 0.56 7.53
CA GLN A 47 6.22 0.03 6.36
C GLN A 47 5.19 -1.01 6.83
N ILE A 48 3.92 -0.84 6.44
CA ILE A 48 2.80 -1.67 6.92
C ILE A 48 2.15 -2.52 5.81
N SER A 49 2.63 -2.40 4.58
CA SER A 49 2.17 -3.21 3.44
C SER A 49 3.33 -3.71 2.58
N VAL A 50 3.12 -4.83 1.89
CA VAL A 50 4.15 -5.55 1.11
C VAL A 50 3.64 -6.02 -0.26
N ASN A 51 2.71 -5.28 -0.85
CA ASN A 51 2.15 -5.62 -2.17
C ASN A 51 3.24 -5.62 -3.26
N ALA A 52 3.13 -6.48 -4.28
CA ALA A 52 4.02 -6.42 -5.45
C ALA A 52 3.62 -5.30 -6.42
N SER A 53 2.39 -4.80 -6.26
CA SER A 53 1.79 -3.66 -6.95
C SER A 53 1.67 -2.44 -6.01
N HIS A 54 1.09 -1.34 -6.49
CA HIS A 54 1.00 -0.09 -5.71
C HIS A 54 -0.17 -0.03 -4.71
N ASP A 55 0.14 0.50 -3.53
CA ASP A 55 -0.84 0.97 -2.55
C ASP A 55 -0.82 2.51 -2.50
N ARG A 56 -1.96 3.15 -2.81
CA ARG A 56 -2.07 4.59 -3.07
C ARG A 56 -3.23 5.23 -2.30
N ASN A 57 -3.11 6.55 -2.11
CA ASN A 57 -4.17 7.41 -1.59
C ASN A 57 -4.79 6.91 -0.27
N PRO A 58 -3.98 6.68 0.79
CA PRO A 58 -4.51 6.25 2.08
C PRO A 58 -5.33 7.35 2.74
N VAL A 59 -6.41 6.95 3.41
CA VAL A 59 -7.28 7.80 4.22
C VAL A 59 -7.54 7.09 5.54
N VAL A 60 -7.37 7.81 6.66
CA VAL A 60 -7.74 7.31 7.99
C VAL A 60 -9.25 7.43 8.15
N ARG A 61 -9.88 6.35 8.58
CA ARG A 61 -11.31 6.25 8.86
C ARG A 61 -11.64 6.71 10.28
N SER A 62 -12.88 7.10 10.50
CA SER A 62 -13.46 7.41 11.81
C SER A 62 -13.31 6.28 12.84
N ASN A 63 -13.30 5.03 12.38
CA ASN A 63 -13.07 3.85 13.22
C ASN A 63 -11.58 3.55 13.50
N GLY A 64 -10.66 4.39 13.02
CA GLY A 64 -9.22 4.26 13.23
C GLY A 64 -8.49 3.34 12.24
N GLU A 65 -9.20 2.63 11.36
CA GLU A 65 -8.58 1.87 10.27
C GLU A 65 -8.11 2.79 9.15
N ILE A 66 -7.26 2.27 8.28
CA ILE A 66 -6.80 2.95 7.07
C ILE A 66 -7.53 2.32 5.89
N MET A 67 -8.23 3.12 5.08
CA MET A 67 -8.69 2.72 3.75
C MET A 67 -7.72 3.22 2.68
N PHE A 68 -7.53 2.48 1.61
CA PHE A 68 -6.62 2.87 0.53
C PHE A 68 -6.96 2.16 -0.78
N SER A 69 -6.42 2.71 -1.87
CA SER A 69 -6.50 2.11 -3.20
C SER A 69 -5.33 1.14 -3.39
N ARG A 70 -5.63 -0.13 -3.66
CA ARG A 70 -4.62 -1.14 -3.99
C ARG A 70 -4.76 -1.54 -5.45
N TRP A 71 -3.67 -1.44 -6.19
CA TRP A 71 -3.51 -2.17 -7.44
C TRP A 71 -3.25 -3.64 -7.13
N GLU A 72 -4.05 -4.53 -7.71
CA GLU A 72 -3.79 -5.97 -7.67
C GLU A 72 -3.47 -6.42 -9.10
N HIS A 73 -2.20 -6.75 -9.36
CA HIS A 73 -1.78 -7.44 -10.56
C HIS A 73 -1.28 -8.86 -10.25
N ALA A 74 -2.22 -9.79 -10.11
CA ALA A 74 -1.93 -11.18 -9.75
C ALA A 74 -2.66 -12.16 -10.67
N GLY A 75 -1.90 -12.89 -11.48
CA GLY A 75 -2.44 -13.82 -12.47
C GLY A 75 -3.37 -13.12 -13.46
N ILE A 76 -4.62 -13.55 -13.53
CA ILE A 76 -5.64 -12.94 -14.41
C ILE A 76 -6.22 -11.62 -13.88
N ARG A 77 -5.92 -11.25 -12.63
CA ARG A 77 -6.44 -10.02 -12.03
C ARG A 77 -5.54 -8.84 -12.39
N ASN A 78 -6.15 -7.79 -12.92
CA ASN A 78 -5.55 -6.49 -13.09
C ASN A 78 -6.60 -5.42 -12.80
N ARG A 79 -6.60 -4.89 -11.58
CA ARG A 79 -7.63 -3.96 -11.11
C ARG A 79 -7.13 -3.08 -9.99
N PHE A 80 -7.86 -2.00 -9.74
CA PHE A 80 -7.81 -1.31 -8.46
C PHE A 80 -9.00 -1.72 -7.61
N ALA A 81 -8.79 -1.89 -6.31
CA ALA A 81 -9.85 -2.15 -5.33
C ALA A 81 -9.55 -1.37 -4.04
N ILE A 82 -10.57 -1.16 -3.21
CA ILE A 82 -10.39 -0.49 -1.92
C ILE A 82 -10.11 -1.53 -0.86
N PHE A 83 -8.98 -1.39 -0.18
CA PHE A 83 -8.58 -2.21 0.95
C PHE A 83 -8.70 -1.42 2.24
N ARG A 84 -8.84 -2.16 3.34
CA ARG A 84 -8.67 -1.66 4.71
C ARG A 84 -7.49 -2.36 5.37
N VAL A 85 -6.87 -1.69 6.34
CA VAL A 85 -5.84 -2.25 7.22
C VAL A 85 -5.84 -1.50 8.55
N LYS A 86 -5.43 -2.16 9.64
CA LYS A 86 -5.16 -1.47 10.91
C LYS A 86 -3.86 -0.66 10.82
N PRO A 87 -3.66 0.37 11.68
CA PRO A 87 -2.44 1.18 11.68
C PRO A 87 -1.13 0.42 11.90
N ASP A 88 -1.20 -0.78 12.47
CA ASP A 88 -0.05 -1.69 12.68
C ASP A 88 0.22 -2.62 11.48
N GLY A 89 -0.57 -2.52 10.40
CA GLY A 89 -0.47 -3.37 9.22
C GLY A 89 -1.26 -4.68 9.29
N THR A 90 -1.91 -4.97 10.42
CA THR A 90 -2.69 -6.20 10.60
C THR A 90 -4.11 -6.06 10.03
N ASP A 91 -4.81 -7.21 9.88
CA ASP A 91 -6.20 -7.26 9.42
C ASP A 91 -6.41 -6.56 8.06
N MET A 92 -5.43 -6.76 7.16
CA MET A 92 -5.50 -6.27 5.81
C MET A 92 -6.54 -7.06 5.01
N PHE A 93 -7.59 -6.39 4.55
CA PHE A 93 -8.67 -7.07 3.84
C PHE A 93 -9.30 -6.15 2.78
N VAL A 94 -9.89 -6.75 1.75
CA VAL A 94 -10.64 -5.98 0.75
C VAL A 94 -11.91 -5.40 1.38
N LEU A 95 -12.11 -4.10 1.25
CA LEU A 95 -13.30 -3.40 1.72
C LEU A 95 -14.36 -3.32 0.62
N TYR A 96 -13.94 -3.01 -0.62
CA TYR A 96 -14.84 -2.86 -1.76
C TYR A 96 -14.11 -3.11 -3.09
N GLY A 97 -14.86 -3.47 -4.14
CA GLY A 97 -14.31 -3.67 -5.49
C GLY A 97 -13.66 -5.03 -5.74
N ALA A 98 -13.86 -6.00 -4.83
CA ALA A 98 -13.25 -7.33 -4.88
C ALA A 98 -13.57 -8.16 -6.14
N GLN A 99 -14.56 -7.75 -6.93
CA GLN A 99 -14.94 -8.38 -8.21
C GLN A 99 -15.15 -7.34 -9.32
N SER A 100 -14.81 -6.08 -9.06
CA SER A 100 -14.99 -5.01 -10.03
C SER A 100 -13.80 -5.00 -11.00
N PRO A 101 -14.04 -4.94 -12.32
CA PRO A 101 -12.97 -4.82 -13.30
C PRO A 101 -12.44 -3.38 -13.40
N GLY A 102 -11.23 -3.24 -13.92
CA GLY A 102 -10.67 -1.96 -14.36
C GLY A 102 -10.03 -1.10 -13.28
N ASN A 103 -9.79 0.17 -13.63
CA ASN A 103 -9.06 1.15 -12.82
C ASN A 103 -10.02 2.13 -12.13
N SER A 104 -10.96 1.61 -11.34
CA SER A 104 -12.16 2.35 -10.96
C SER A 104 -12.14 2.91 -9.53
N PHE A 105 -11.06 2.74 -8.77
CA PHE A 105 -11.04 3.07 -7.33
C PHE A 105 -9.73 3.73 -6.88
N LEU A 106 -9.39 4.88 -7.47
CA LEU A 106 -8.11 5.54 -7.20
C LEU A 106 -8.11 6.39 -5.92
N HIS A 107 -9.17 7.16 -5.65
CA HIS A 107 -9.21 8.14 -4.56
C HIS A 107 -10.32 7.84 -3.55
N PRO A 108 -10.13 6.84 -2.67
CA PRO A 108 -11.10 6.57 -1.61
C PRO A 108 -11.22 7.77 -0.67
N ARG A 109 -12.43 7.97 -0.13
CA ARG A 109 -12.76 8.99 0.86
C ARG A 109 -13.78 8.40 1.82
N GLU A 110 -13.68 8.76 3.09
CA GLU A 110 -14.80 8.59 4.03
C GLU A 110 -15.84 9.68 3.76
N MET A 111 -17.12 9.33 3.92
CA MET A 111 -18.26 10.25 3.79
C MET A 111 -18.73 10.71 5.16
#